data_AF-A0A8H7J6T8-F1
#
_entry.id   AF-A0A8H7J6T8-F1
#
_cell.length_a   1.000
_cell.length_b   1.000
_cell.length_c   1.000
_cell.angle_alpha   90.00
_cell.angle_beta   90.00
_cell.angle_gamma   90.00
#
_symmetry.space_group_name_H-M   'P 1'
#
loop_
_entity.id
_entity.type
_entity.pdbx_description
1 polymer ?
#
loop_
_entity_poly.entity_id
_entity_poly.type
_entity_poly.pdbx_seq_one_letter_code
_entity_poly.pdbx_strand_id
1 'polypeptide(L)'
;MGDSIPDVKKVALVTGATSGIGSWLAAHLHERGYRVALCGRREKEGQDVALSLDSSGDSTMFVKCDVSSYESQAEMFQAVWKKWNRLDVLIANAGCADRDSKYNFGRRDAVVDDLPPKPDTSCTEIDFKGAMYSTTLATHFMRHNPNGKGGKIIVTGSMIGICPCATFPEYCAAKAAVHQWVRTVGPVLLKKDNISINCVMPGGIETPAMPGFSEAFLPEQMTLRSTLFSGYDLFLEDEQNVKTGQLVETAHDKLVPWGHPEYKSGAFAKRTEKIYEPWFDMMHGERSELAGALQGPPVRGPKIIAVTGATGSQGGGVVNIMKNVPGWKVKALTRNTTSNAAKKLAEEGIEVVMADFDDESSLRQAFEGVHAIFAVTNWWEHLFQGKTQQEAGEIEEEQGINIARAAAATHSLEHYIWSTTPSAKRRFGGKLLTPHMDYKANVDARIKSELPNLAAKTTYLYFGYYPQNMAFFPLIKPIEYPGNGHFIQTLPTKPDAKILLSGDMTVNPGIWVRQVLATGEEAYGKYANIGLEKWTFQEMLDVWSEITGKKGVFIETTIDAWTELWGPAGNELGLQFKFGEMCDPWEVDDKFISPKELSIDANEVVGFRGTIEGLKGLF
;
A
#
# COMPACT_ATOMS: atom_id res chain seq x y z
N MET A 1 26.67 46.62 -15.75
CA MET A 1 25.30 46.80 -15.23
C MET A 1 24.56 45.53 -15.60
N GLY A 2 24.37 44.62 -14.63
CA GLY A 2 23.51 43.45 -14.86
C GLY A 2 22.09 43.93 -14.65
N ASP A 3 21.30 43.97 -15.73
CA ASP A 3 19.88 44.31 -15.63
C ASP A 3 19.21 43.28 -14.71
N SER A 4 18.88 43.71 -13.50
CA SER A 4 18.02 42.98 -12.60
C SER A 4 16.67 42.81 -13.31
N ILE A 5 16.31 41.57 -13.63
CA ILE A 5 14.97 41.22 -14.10
C ILE A 5 13.98 41.86 -13.11
N PRO A 6 13.03 42.70 -13.57
CA PRO A 6 12.05 43.31 -12.68
C PRO A 6 11.39 42.23 -11.82
N ASP A 7 11.18 42.50 -10.53
CA ASP A 7 10.46 41.61 -9.63
C ASP A 7 9.01 41.44 -10.13
N VAL A 8 8.78 40.44 -10.99
CA VAL A 8 7.48 40.18 -11.59
C VAL A 8 6.62 39.49 -10.55
N LYS A 9 5.90 40.28 -9.75
CA LYS A 9 4.94 39.79 -8.75
C LYS A 9 4.04 38.71 -9.34
N LYS A 10 3.89 37.60 -8.60
CA LYS A 10 3.03 36.48 -8.97
C LYS A 10 1.56 36.91 -8.99
N VAL A 11 0.78 36.28 -9.86
CA VAL A 11 -0.65 36.54 -10.05
C VAL A 11 -1.49 35.38 -9.54
N ALA A 12 -2.48 35.68 -8.72
CA ALA A 12 -3.49 34.75 -8.26
C ALA A 12 -4.90 35.14 -8.74
N LEU A 13 -5.73 34.15 -9.05
CA LEU A 13 -7.14 34.30 -9.37
C LEU A 13 -7.98 33.51 -8.37
N VAL A 14 -8.99 34.14 -7.77
CA VAL A 14 -9.89 33.51 -6.80
C VAL A 14 -11.33 33.60 -7.29
N THR A 15 -11.97 32.45 -7.53
CA THR A 15 -13.39 32.39 -7.92
C THR A 15 -14.31 32.38 -6.69
N GLY A 16 -15.49 33.00 -6.82
CA GLY A 16 -16.43 33.13 -5.69
C GLY A 16 -15.93 34.06 -4.58
N ALA A 17 -15.14 35.07 -4.93
CA ALA A 17 -14.41 35.94 -3.99
C ALA A 17 -15.20 37.16 -3.50
N THR A 18 -16.53 37.15 -3.62
CA THR A 18 -17.40 38.28 -3.21
C THR A 18 -17.80 38.20 -1.73
N SER A 19 -17.56 37.07 -1.04
CA SER A 19 -17.78 36.92 0.41
C SER A 19 -17.15 35.62 0.93
N GLY A 20 -17.17 35.43 2.26
CA GLY A 20 -16.80 34.17 2.91
C GLY A 20 -15.37 33.72 2.57
N ILE A 21 -15.19 32.41 2.38
CA ILE A 21 -13.88 31.80 2.11
C ILE A 21 -13.15 32.49 0.96
N GLY A 22 -13.81 32.74 -0.16
CA GLY A 22 -13.18 33.35 -1.33
C GLY A 22 -12.61 34.75 -1.06
N SER A 23 -13.35 35.61 -0.35
CA SER A 23 -12.83 36.93 0.04
C SER A 23 -11.69 36.85 1.05
N TRP A 24 -11.72 35.88 1.97
CA TRP A 24 -10.66 35.67 2.95
C TRP A 24 -9.37 35.19 2.28
N LEU A 25 -9.48 34.28 1.30
CA LEU A 25 -8.34 33.78 0.53
C LEU A 25 -7.76 34.85 -0.39
N ALA A 26 -8.60 35.72 -0.97
CA ALA A 26 -8.13 36.85 -1.77
C ALA A 26 -7.29 37.83 -0.91
N ALA A 27 -7.75 38.13 0.31
CA ALA A 27 -6.99 38.94 1.27
C ALA A 27 -5.67 38.25 1.67
N HIS A 28 -5.73 36.97 2.05
CA HIS A 28 -4.56 36.17 2.45
C HIS A 28 -3.49 36.13 1.35
N LEU A 29 -3.89 35.93 0.09
CA LEU A 29 -2.95 35.94 -1.04
C LEU A 29 -2.36 37.33 -1.29
N HIS A 30 -3.14 38.40 -1.13
CA HIS A 30 -2.66 39.77 -1.27
C HIS A 30 -1.64 40.12 -0.17
N GLU A 31 -1.90 39.73 1.08
CA GLU A 31 -0.95 39.86 2.20
C GLU A 31 0.36 39.11 1.95
N ARG A 32 0.30 37.98 1.23
CA ARG A 32 1.48 37.22 0.77
C ARG A 32 2.18 37.82 -0.46
N GLY A 33 1.75 38.99 -0.93
CA GLY A 33 2.40 39.75 -2.00
C GLY A 33 1.95 39.41 -3.42
N TYR A 34 0.90 38.60 -3.60
CA TYR A 34 0.33 38.33 -4.91
C TYR A 34 -0.44 39.54 -5.45
N ARG A 35 -0.45 39.67 -6.78
CA ARG A 35 -1.53 40.40 -7.46
C ARG A 35 -2.75 39.50 -7.52
N VAL A 36 -3.93 39.98 -7.12
CA VAL A 36 -5.10 39.14 -6.92
C VAL A 36 -6.27 39.59 -7.79
N ALA A 37 -6.71 38.72 -8.70
CA ALA A 37 -7.97 38.84 -9.39
C ALA A 37 -9.08 38.15 -8.59
N LEU A 38 -10.16 38.87 -8.33
CA LEU A 38 -11.36 38.41 -7.66
C LEU A 38 -12.48 38.21 -8.68
N CYS A 39 -13.25 37.13 -8.54
CA CYS A 39 -14.37 36.84 -9.43
C CYS A 39 -15.66 36.52 -8.68
N GLY A 40 -16.79 36.96 -9.23
CA GLY A 40 -18.11 36.51 -8.84
C GLY A 40 -19.23 37.23 -9.59
N ARG A 41 -20.48 36.88 -9.29
CA ARG A 41 -21.67 37.45 -9.96
C ARG A 41 -22.11 38.80 -9.38
N ARG A 42 -21.78 39.04 -8.11
CA ARG A 42 -22.14 40.23 -7.33
C ARG A 42 -21.09 41.32 -7.55
N GLU A 43 -21.40 42.19 -8.49
CA GLU A 43 -20.44 43.15 -9.03
C GLU A 43 -20.01 44.21 -8.01
N LYS A 44 -20.98 44.79 -7.30
CA LYS A 44 -20.71 45.82 -6.29
C LYS A 44 -19.87 45.26 -5.15
N GLU A 45 -20.30 44.16 -4.54
CA GLU A 45 -19.62 43.53 -3.42
C GLU A 45 -18.20 43.06 -3.79
N GLY A 46 -18.04 42.55 -5.02
CA GLY A 46 -16.73 42.15 -5.53
C GLY A 46 -15.78 43.33 -5.74
N GLN A 47 -16.29 44.45 -6.27
CA GLN A 47 -15.52 45.69 -6.41
C GLN A 47 -15.14 46.25 -5.04
N ASP A 48 -16.06 46.26 -4.08
CA ASP A 48 -15.82 46.73 -2.71
C ASP A 48 -14.69 45.92 -2.04
N VAL A 49 -14.69 44.58 -2.19
CA VAL A 49 -13.60 43.73 -1.67
C VAL A 49 -12.28 44.06 -2.38
N ALA A 50 -12.25 44.14 -3.70
CA ALA A 50 -11.02 44.44 -4.45
C ALA A 50 -10.40 45.80 -4.03
N LEU A 51 -11.22 46.84 -3.92
CA LEU A 51 -10.81 48.18 -3.50
C LEU A 51 -10.39 48.24 -2.04
N SER A 52 -10.96 47.41 -1.17
CA SER A 52 -10.56 47.33 0.24
C SER A 52 -9.16 46.75 0.42
N LEU A 53 -8.72 45.88 -0.51
CA LEU A 53 -7.39 45.29 -0.53
C LEU A 53 -6.37 46.23 -1.18
N ASP A 54 -6.76 46.89 -2.27
CA ASP A 54 -5.95 47.90 -2.94
C ASP A 54 -6.82 48.90 -3.70
N SER A 55 -6.92 50.12 -3.16
CA SER A 55 -7.72 51.18 -3.74
C SER A 55 -7.15 51.74 -5.05
N SER A 56 -5.86 51.52 -5.37
CA SER A 56 -5.32 51.96 -6.67
C SER A 56 -5.76 51.03 -7.81
N GLY A 57 -6.12 49.79 -7.47
CA GLY A 57 -6.41 48.73 -8.42
C GLY A 57 -5.17 48.24 -9.17
N ASP A 58 -3.96 48.51 -8.71
CA ASP A 58 -2.74 48.02 -9.37
C ASP A 58 -2.48 46.54 -9.07
N SER A 59 -2.68 46.17 -7.81
CA SER A 59 -2.43 44.83 -7.28
C SER A 59 -3.69 43.99 -7.11
N THR A 60 -4.88 44.58 -7.22
CA THR A 60 -6.14 43.83 -7.23
C THR A 60 -7.01 44.20 -8.42
N MET A 61 -7.91 43.30 -8.81
CA MET A 61 -8.99 43.60 -9.75
C MET A 61 -10.19 42.72 -9.47
N PHE A 62 -11.39 43.24 -9.69
CA PHE A 62 -12.60 42.43 -9.75
C PHE A 62 -13.04 42.22 -11.19
N VAL A 63 -13.45 40.99 -11.51
CA VAL A 63 -14.08 40.66 -12.80
C VAL A 63 -15.39 39.95 -12.53
N LYS A 64 -16.48 40.52 -13.05
CA LYS A 64 -17.80 39.90 -13.01
C LYS A 64 -17.78 38.62 -13.84
N CYS A 65 -18.10 37.49 -13.22
CA CYS A 65 -18.12 36.22 -13.91
C CYS A 65 -19.10 35.24 -13.25
N ASP A 66 -19.84 34.51 -14.10
CA ASP A 66 -20.61 33.35 -13.70
C ASP A 66 -19.82 32.08 -14.04
N VAL A 67 -19.38 31.36 -13.01
CA VAL A 67 -18.54 30.18 -13.19
C VAL A 67 -19.27 29.02 -13.86
N SER A 68 -20.60 28.98 -13.89
CA SER A 68 -21.31 27.97 -14.68
C SER A 68 -21.28 28.21 -16.20
N SER A 69 -20.81 29.38 -16.66
CA SER A 69 -20.61 29.69 -18.09
C SER A 69 -19.13 29.62 -18.45
N TYR A 70 -18.80 28.80 -19.45
CA TYR A 70 -17.44 28.70 -19.97
C TYR A 70 -16.99 30.02 -20.60
N GLU A 71 -17.86 30.68 -21.36
CA GLU A 71 -17.59 31.95 -22.03
C GLU A 71 -17.29 33.05 -21.01
N SER A 72 -18.09 33.15 -19.95
CA SER A 72 -17.87 34.12 -18.87
C SER A 72 -16.54 33.89 -18.16
N GLN A 73 -16.15 32.63 -17.94
CA GLN A 73 -14.83 32.33 -17.40
C GLN A 73 -13.72 32.69 -18.40
N ALA A 74 -13.85 32.37 -19.68
CA ALA A 74 -12.84 32.67 -20.69
C ALA A 74 -12.55 34.18 -20.78
N GLU A 75 -13.60 35.02 -20.77
CA GLU A 75 -13.47 36.48 -20.70
C GLU A 75 -12.74 36.94 -19.44
N MET A 76 -13.05 36.35 -18.28
CA MET A 76 -12.37 36.64 -17.02
C MET A 76 -10.88 36.31 -17.10
N PHE A 77 -10.51 35.11 -17.52
CA PHE A 77 -9.10 34.72 -17.64
C PHE A 77 -8.35 35.62 -18.65
N GLN A 78 -8.99 35.99 -19.76
CA GLN A 78 -8.41 36.94 -20.72
C GLN A 78 -8.20 38.33 -20.12
N ALA A 79 -9.13 38.83 -19.29
CA ALA A 79 -8.98 40.12 -18.61
C ALA A 79 -7.81 40.12 -17.63
N VAL A 80 -7.66 39.04 -16.84
CA VAL A 80 -6.52 38.86 -15.93
C VAL A 80 -5.20 38.80 -16.71
N TRP A 81 -5.17 38.02 -17.79
CA TRP A 81 -3.99 37.91 -18.64
C TRP A 81 -3.64 39.23 -19.31
N LYS A 82 -4.63 39.97 -19.82
CA LYS A 82 -4.40 41.30 -20.42
C LYS A 82 -3.79 42.28 -19.43
N LYS A 83 -4.18 42.21 -18.16
CA LYS A 83 -3.69 43.14 -17.12
C LYS A 83 -2.26 42.83 -16.68
N TRP A 84 -1.93 41.56 -16.46
CA TRP A 84 -0.68 41.18 -15.81
C TRP A 84 0.21 40.20 -16.61
N ASN A 85 -0.27 39.72 -17.76
CA ASN A 85 0.41 38.79 -18.68
C ASN A 85 0.99 37.55 -17.98
N ARG A 86 0.26 37.07 -16.96
CA ARG A 86 0.72 36.02 -16.06
C ARG A 86 -0.45 35.43 -15.26
N LEU A 87 -0.36 34.15 -14.93
CA LEU A 87 -1.22 33.47 -13.93
C LEU A 87 -0.42 32.39 -13.21
N ASP A 88 -0.13 32.56 -11.93
CA ASP A 88 0.66 31.60 -11.15
C ASP A 88 -0.21 30.72 -10.23
N VAL A 89 -1.33 31.25 -9.73
CA VAL A 89 -2.23 30.56 -8.81
C VAL A 89 -3.68 30.70 -9.23
N LEU A 90 -4.42 29.60 -9.26
CA LEU A 90 -5.87 29.58 -9.31
C LEU A 90 -6.41 28.98 -8.01
N ILE A 91 -7.28 29.71 -7.33
CA ILE A 91 -8.14 29.19 -6.27
C ILE A 91 -9.56 29.01 -6.84
N ALA A 92 -9.89 27.78 -7.24
CA ALA A 92 -11.22 27.42 -7.69
C ALA A 92 -12.13 27.17 -6.48
N ASN A 93 -12.73 28.24 -5.96
CA ASN A 93 -13.48 28.24 -4.70
C ASN A 93 -15.00 28.39 -4.87
N ALA A 94 -15.48 28.95 -5.99
CA ALA A 94 -16.91 29.16 -6.19
C ALA A 94 -17.74 27.88 -5.95
N GLY A 95 -18.83 28.01 -5.20
CA GLY A 95 -19.74 26.90 -4.90
C GLY A 95 -21.06 27.34 -4.31
N CYS A 96 -22.05 26.44 -4.30
CA CYS A 96 -23.35 26.62 -3.64
C CYS A 96 -23.97 25.29 -3.23
N ALA A 97 -24.85 25.30 -2.22
CA ALA A 97 -25.64 24.11 -1.83
C ALA A 97 -26.85 23.88 -2.75
N ASP A 98 -27.50 22.73 -2.58
CA ASP A 98 -28.76 22.34 -3.23
C ASP A 98 -29.84 23.44 -3.06
N ARG A 99 -30.62 23.73 -4.12
CA ARG A 99 -31.67 24.77 -4.13
C ARG A 99 -33.10 24.24 -4.02
N ASP A 100 -33.27 22.94 -4.19
CA ASP A 100 -34.54 22.21 -4.17
C ASP A 100 -34.33 20.81 -3.57
N SER A 101 -35.42 20.13 -3.21
CA SER A 101 -35.35 18.79 -2.65
C SER A 101 -35.15 17.74 -3.74
N LYS A 102 -34.04 16.98 -3.67
CA LYS A 102 -33.78 15.85 -4.58
C LYS A 102 -34.59 14.60 -4.28
N TYR A 103 -35.37 14.62 -3.21
CA TYR A 103 -36.21 13.49 -2.79
C TYR A 103 -37.64 13.56 -3.32
N ASN A 104 -38.03 14.66 -3.98
CA ASN A 104 -39.37 14.87 -4.53
C ASN A 104 -40.49 14.70 -3.47
N PHE A 105 -40.22 15.01 -2.20
CA PHE A 105 -41.18 14.78 -1.10
C PHE A 105 -42.48 15.57 -1.26
N GLY A 106 -42.42 16.77 -1.84
CA GLY A 106 -43.59 17.64 -2.02
C GLY A 106 -44.62 17.12 -3.02
N ARG A 107 -44.35 16.00 -3.70
CA ARG A 107 -45.25 15.42 -4.72
C ARG A 107 -45.54 13.94 -4.50
N ARG A 108 -45.44 13.46 -3.25
CA ARG A 108 -45.78 12.08 -2.90
C ARG A 108 -47.21 11.69 -3.29
N ASP A 109 -48.13 12.65 -3.23
CA ASP A 109 -49.55 12.44 -3.52
C ASP A 109 -49.97 12.92 -4.93
N ALA A 110 -49.01 13.28 -5.79
CA ALA A 110 -49.31 13.66 -7.17
C ALA A 110 -49.80 12.46 -7.98
N VAL A 111 -50.72 12.70 -8.93
CA VAL A 111 -51.20 11.66 -9.87
C VAL A 111 -50.08 11.25 -10.83
N VAL A 112 -50.14 10.03 -11.36
CA VAL A 112 -49.06 9.44 -12.19
C VAL A 112 -48.66 10.30 -13.39
N ASP A 113 -49.63 10.94 -14.06
CA ASP A 113 -49.39 11.76 -15.25
C ASP A 113 -48.89 13.18 -14.93
N ASP A 114 -49.02 13.63 -13.68
CA ASP A 114 -48.40 14.86 -13.21
C ASP A 114 -46.95 14.52 -12.84
N LEU A 115 -46.02 14.63 -13.79
CA LEU A 115 -44.60 14.31 -13.61
C LEU A 115 -43.83 15.44 -12.88
N PRO A 116 -42.79 15.13 -12.08
CA PRO A 116 -42.02 16.15 -11.38
C PRO A 116 -41.31 17.10 -12.36
N PRO A 117 -41.15 18.39 -12.00
CA PRO A 117 -40.35 19.29 -12.80
C PRO A 117 -38.91 18.81 -12.86
N LYS A 118 -38.17 19.26 -13.88
CA LYS A 118 -36.74 19.03 -13.98
C LYS A 118 -36.06 19.54 -12.68
N PRO A 119 -35.26 18.70 -11.99
CA PRO A 119 -34.51 19.16 -10.81
C PRO A 119 -33.58 20.32 -11.15
N ASP A 120 -33.40 21.25 -10.22
CA ASP A 120 -32.31 22.23 -10.31
C ASP A 120 -30.97 21.47 -10.29
N THR A 121 -30.02 21.82 -11.16
CA THR A 121 -28.68 21.19 -11.17
C THR A 121 -27.55 22.21 -11.01
N SER A 122 -27.89 23.41 -10.54
CA SER A 122 -26.95 24.54 -10.47
C SER A 122 -25.76 24.27 -9.56
N CYS A 123 -25.94 23.45 -8.52
CA CYS A 123 -24.85 23.01 -7.66
C CYS A 123 -23.82 22.21 -8.47
N THR A 124 -24.25 21.24 -9.27
CA THR A 124 -23.35 20.49 -10.17
C THR A 124 -22.68 21.40 -11.22
N GLU A 125 -23.44 22.33 -11.81
CA GLU A 125 -22.90 23.27 -12.81
C GLU A 125 -21.83 24.21 -12.22
N ILE A 126 -22.02 24.67 -10.98
CA ILE A 126 -21.14 25.64 -10.33
C ILE A 126 -19.95 24.93 -9.68
N ASP A 127 -20.21 23.95 -8.81
CA ASP A 127 -19.18 23.34 -7.96
C ASP A 127 -18.25 22.41 -8.73
N PHE A 128 -18.79 21.61 -9.66
CA PHE A 128 -17.99 20.67 -10.43
C PHE A 128 -17.61 21.20 -11.82
N LYS A 129 -18.60 21.50 -12.68
CA LYS A 129 -18.28 21.95 -14.04
C LYS A 129 -17.56 23.29 -14.04
N GLY A 130 -17.94 24.22 -13.16
CA GLY A 130 -17.24 25.48 -12.98
C GLY A 130 -15.76 25.27 -12.63
N ALA A 131 -15.44 24.36 -11.70
CA ALA A 131 -14.06 24.01 -11.34
C ALA A 131 -13.31 23.33 -12.49
N MET A 132 -13.98 22.48 -13.26
CA MET A 132 -13.43 21.84 -14.47
C MET A 132 -13.08 22.89 -15.53
N TYR A 133 -13.98 23.83 -15.82
CA TYR A 133 -13.72 24.95 -16.75
C TYR A 133 -12.57 25.83 -16.27
N SER A 134 -12.55 26.18 -14.97
CA SER A 134 -11.45 26.95 -14.37
C SER A 134 -10.12 26.22 -14.50
N THR A 135 -10.10 24.90 -14.30
CA THR A 135 -8.90 24.07 -14.48
C THR A 135 -8.41 24.12 -15.93
N THR A 136 -9.30 23.91 -16.89
CA THR A 136 -8.97 23.97 -18.33
C THR A 136 -8.39 25.32 -18.73
N LEU A 137 -9.04 26.42 -18.33
CA LEU A 137 -8.59 27.77 -18.66
C LEU A 137 -7.28 28.12 -17.93
N ALA A 138 -7.16 27.80 -16.64
CA ALA A 138 -5.92 28.03 -15.91
C ALA A 138 -4.74 27.30 -16.54
N THR A 139 -4.90 26.03 -16.94
CA THR A 139 -3.81 25.27 -17.58
C THR A 139 -3.39 25.91 -18.90
N HIS A 140 -4.33 26.43 -19.71
CA HIS A 140 -4.00 27.18 -20.91
C HIS A 140 -3.10 28.39 -20.61
N PHE A 141 -3.51 29.28 -19.70
CA PHE A 141 -2.74 30.49 -19.40
C PHE A 141 -1.43 30.19 -18.66
N MET A 142 -1.42 29.24 -17.72
CA MET A 142 -0.21 28.81 -16.99
C MET A 142 0.88 28.23 -17.90
N ARG A 143 0.51 27.60 -19.03
CA ARG A 143 1.47 27.13 -20.05
C ARG A 143 2.19 28.27 -20.78
N HIS A 144 1.61 29.47 -20.77
CA HIS A 144 2.13 30.65 -21.46
C HIS A 144 2.87 31.62 -20.53
N ASN A 145 3.10 31.24 -19.26
CA ASN A 145 3.81 32.11 -18.32
C ASN A 145 5.22 32.48 -18.83
N PRO A 146 5.70 33.72 -18.60
CA PRO A 146 6.97 34.21 -19.17
C PRO A 146 8.22 33.41 -18.82
N ASN A 147 8.20 32.65 -17.73
CA ASN A 147 9.34 31.84 -17.25
C ASN A 147 9.17 30.34 -17.55
N GLY A 148 8.30 29.99 -18.50
CA GLY A 148 7.96 28.62 -18.85
C GLY A 148 6.66 28.13 -18.24
N LYS A 149 6.24 26.93 -18.64
CA LYS A 149 5.00 26.31 -18.16
C LYS A 149 5.06 26.10 -16.64
N GLY A 150 3.95 26.39 -15.98
CA GLY A 150 3.75 26.00 -14.59
C GLY A 150 2.77 26.89 -13.84
N GLY A 151 2.32 26.40 -12.70
CA GLY A 151 1.37 27.09 -11.84
C GLY A 151 0.72 26.16 -10.82
N LYS A 152 -0.07 26.72 -9.93
CA LYS A 152 -0.75 25.99 -8.85
C LYS A 152 -2.25 26.19 -8.90
N ILE A 153 -2.99 25.11 -8.95
CA ILE A 153 -4.45 25.10 -8.87
C ILE A 153 -4.83 24.50 -7.51
N ILE A 154 -5.64 25.22 -6.74
CA ILE A 154 -6.20 24.70 -5.49
C ILE A 154 -7.71 24.78 -5.61
N VAL A 155 -8.37 23.63 -5.58
CA VAL A 155 -9.82 23.52 -5.66
C VAL A 155 -10.39 23.39 -4.25
N THR A 156 -11.50 24.08 -4.00
CA THR A 156 -12.19 23.99 -2.71
C THR A 156 -13.21 22.86 -2.75
N GLY A 157 -12.82 21.74 -2.13
CA GLY A 157 -13.67 20.58 -1.88
C GLY A 157 -14.55 20.78 -0.66
N SER A 158 -14.86 19.68 0.04
CA SER A 158 -15.60 19.65 1.30
C SER A 158 -15.55 18.24 1.87
N MET A 159 -15.54 18.11 3.19
CA MET A 159 -15.58 16.79 3.84
C MET A 159 -16.81 15.96 3.49
N ILE A 160 -17.94 16.60 3.14
CA ILE A 160 -19.15 15.87 2.77
C ILE A 160 -19.11 15.24 1.38
N GLY A 161 -18.07 15.50 0.58
CA GLY A 161 -17.75 14.71 -0.61
C GLY A 161 -17.14 13.34 -0.28
N ILE A 162 -16.66 13.12 0.95
CA ILE A 162 -16.15 11.85 1.45
C ILE A 162 -17.17 11.17 2.35
N CYS A 163 -17.66 11.89 3.37
CA CYS A 163 -18.65 11.43 4.33
C CYS A 163 -20.01 12.09 4.02
N PRO A 164 -20.90 11.43 3.28
CA PRO A 164 -22.06 12.09 2.68
C PRO A 164 -23.06 12.60 3.72
N CYS A 165 -23.67 13.74 3.42
CA CYS A 165 -24.77 14.33 4.17
C CYS A 165 -26.06 14.25 3.36
N ALA A 166 -27.07 13.54 3.87
CA ALA A 166 -28.36 13.36 3.19
C ALA A 166 -29.14 14.68 3.01
N THR A 167 -28.79 15.76 3.69
CA THR A 167 -29.41 17.08 3.50
C THR A 167 -29.08 17.68 2.12
N PHE A 168 -27.87 17.41 1.59
CA PHE A 168 -27.36 18.03 0.35
C PHE A 168 -26.81 16.96 -0.61
N PRO A 169 -27.65 16.04 -1.12
CA PRO A 169 -27.17 14.94 -1.93
C PRO A 169 -26.51 15.38 -3.23
N GLU A 170 -26.95 16.48 -3.87
CA GLU A 170 -26.30 16.98 -5.09
C GLU A 170 -24.94 17.59 -4.77
N TYR A 171 -24.85 18.43 -3.74
CA TYR A 171 -23.58 19.01 -3.29
C TYR A 171 -22.55 17.95 -2.89
N CYS A 172 -22.96 16.91 -2.17
CA CYS A 172 -22.08 15.79 -1.84
C CYS A 172 -21.52 15.14 -3.11
N ALA A 173 -22.38 14.88 -4.10
CA ALA A 173 -21.97 14.32 -5.40
C ALA A 173 -21.02 15.26 -6.16
N ALA A 174 -21.32 16.56 -6.22
CA ALA A 174 -20.50 17.54 -6.92
C ALA A 174 -19.11 17.69 -6.27
N LYS A 175 -19.03 17.74 -4.94
CA LYS A 175 -17.75 17.80 -4.22
C LYS A 175 -16.96 16.50 -4.32
N ALA A 176 -17.62 15.33 -4.32
CA ALA A 176 -16.96 14.06 -4.62
C ALA A 176 -16.38 14.04 -6.05
N ALA A 177 -17.10 14.58 -7.03
CA ALA A 177 -16.60 14.72 -8.40
C ALA A 177 -15.37 15.62 -8.48
N VAL A 178 -15.35 16.74 -7.75
CA VAL A 178 -14.17 17.62 -7.61
C VAL A 178 -12.97 16.87 -7.02
N HIS A 179 -13.18 16.09 -5.95
CA HIS A 179 -12.11 15.30 -5.33
C HIS A 179 -11.47 14.34 -6.33
N GLN A 180 -12.31 13.64 -7.09
CA GLN A 180 -11.81 12.69 -8.09
C GLN A 180 -11.15 13.40 -9.27
N TRP A 181 -11.69 14.54 -9.71
CA TRP A 181 -11.08 15.37 -10.75
C TRP A 181 -9.66 15.78 -10.40
N VAL A 182 -9.44 16.28 -9.18
CA VAL A 182 -8.11 16.67 -8.69
C VAL A 182 -7.14 15.47 -8.71
N ARG A 183 -7.57 14.31 -8.18
CA ARG A 183 -6.75 13.09 -8.15
C ARG A 183 -6.36 12.59 -9.54
N THR A 184 -7.28 12.65 -10.51
CA THR A 184 -7.06 12.07 -11.85
C THR A 184 -6.23 12.98 -12.75
N VAL A 185 -6.44 14.29 -12.71
CA VAL A 185 -5.71 15.21 -13.60
C VAL A 185 -4.34 15.63 -13.05
N GLY A 186 -4.14 15.57 -11.73
CA GLY A 186 -2.90 16.00 -11.06
C GLY A 186 -1.60 15.39 -11.59
N PRO A 187 -1.48 14.05 -11.68
CA PRO A 187 -0.26 13.41 -12.18
C PRO A 187 0.10 13.80 -13.61
N VAL A 188 -0.89 13.87 -14.50
CA VAL A 188 -0.69 14.20 -15.92
C VAL A 188 -0.29 15.66 -16.08
N LEU A 189 -0.99 16.60 -15.42
CA LEU A 189 -0.67 18.03 -15.49
C LEU A 189 0.72 18.33 -14.95
N LEU A 190 1.13 17.66 -13.87
CA LEU A 190 2.49 17.81 -13.36
C LEU A 190 3.51 17.30 -14.38
N LYS A 191 3.32 16.07 -14.89
CA LYS A 191 4.24 15.43 -15.83
C LYS A 191 4.42 16.21 -17.13
N LYS A 192 3.33 16.76 -17.69
CA LYS A 192 3.32 17.38 -19.03
C LYS A 192 3.54 18.89 -19.01
N ASP A 193 3.13 19.57 -17.95
CA ASP A 193 3.09 21.04 -17.91
C ASP A 193 3.66 21.68 -16.63
N ASN A 194 4.18 20.89 -15.68
CA ASN A 194 4.65 21.39 -14.38
C ASN A 194 3.57 22.19 -13.63
N ILE A 195 2.30 21.79 -13.76
CA ILE A 195 1.16 22.39 -13.07
C ILE A 195 0.70 21.43 -11.98
N SER A 196 0.67 21.89 -10.73
CA SER A 196 0.09 21.12 -9.62
C SER A 196 -1.38 21.45 -9.44
N ILE A 197 -2.21 20.47 -9.14
CA ILE A 197 -3.60 20.66 -8.73
C ILE A 197 -3.90 19.88 -7.47
N ASN A 198 -4.48 20.55 -6.46
CA ASN A 198 -4.74 20.00 -5.14
C ASN A 198 -6.12 20.42 -4.62
N CYS A 199 -6.56 19.78 -3.54
CA CYS A 199 -7.88 20.02 -2.96
C CYS A 199 -7.80 20.28 -1.46
N VAL A 200 -8.38 21.40 -1.02
CA VAL A 200 -8.64 21.69 0.39
C VAL A 200 -10.10 21.33 0.67
N MET A 201 -10.36 20.55 1.71
CA MET A 201 -11.68 20.06 2.09
C MET A 201 -12.08 20.63 3.46
N PRO A 202 -12.78 21.78 3.49
CA PRO A 202 -13.31 22.31 4.73
C PRO A 202 -14.35 21.39 5.37
N GLY A 203 -14.32 21.33 6.70
CA GLY A 203 -15.44 20.88 7.53
C GLY A 203 -16.51 21.97 7.64
N GLY A 204 -17.20 22.05 8.78
CA GLY A 204 -18.18 23.10 9.00
C GLY A 204 -17.53 24.47 9.08
N ILE A 205 -17.96 25.43 8.25
CA ILE A 205 -17.44 26.80 8.26
C ILE A 205 -18.56 27.81 8.01
N GLU A 206 -18.71 28.76 8.93
CA GLU A 206 -19.75 29.77 8.85
C GLU A 206 -19.45 30.72 7.69
N THR A 207 -20.34 30.75 6.70
CA THR A 207 -20.26 31.68 5.58
C THR A 207 -21.65 32.22 5.24
N PRO A 208 -21.75 33.41 4.61
CA PRO A 208 -23.04 33.96 4.19
C PRO A 208 -23.83 33.10 3.18
N ALA A 209 -23.23 32.02 2.66
CA ALA A 209 -23.87 31.13 1.68
C ALA A 209 -25.03 30.31 2.27
N MET A 210 -25.01 30.05 3.59
CA MET A 210 -26.08 29.33 4.29
C MET A 210 -26.36 29.99 5.64
N PRO A 211 -27.36 30.87 5.74
CA PRO A 211 -27.75 31.50 7.01
C PRO A 211 -28.11 30.45 8.08
N GLY A 212 -27.64 30.65 9.31
CA GLY A 212 -27.90 29.74 10.43
C GLY A 212 -27.07 28.46 10.41
N PHE A 213 -26.04 28.36 9.55
CA PHE A 213 -25.21 27.16 9.42
C PHE A 213 -24.60 26.70 10.76
N SER A 214 -24.05 27.63 11.53
CA SER A 214 -23.44 27.37 12.84
C SER A 214 -24.40 26.84 13.90
N GLU A 215 -25.73 26.97 13.72
CA GLU A 215 -26.70 26.38 14.66
C GLU A 215 -26.65 24.84 14.65
N ALA A 216 -26.15 24.23 13.57
CA ALA A 216 -26.03 22.79 13.43
C ALA A 216 -24.75 22.20 14.05
N PHE A 217 -23.83 23.03 14.55
CA PHE A 217 -22.49 22.60 14.99
C PHE A 217 -22.13 23.17 16.36
N LEU A 218 -21.41 22.38 17.15
CA LEU A 218 -20.70 22.89 18.32
C LEU A 218 -19.46 23.69 17.89
N PRO A 219 -18.98 24.67 18.67
CA PRO A 219 -17.78 25.44 18.33
C PRO A 219 -16.54 24.58 18.02
N GLU A 220 -16.36 23.47 18.73
CA GLU A 220 -15.23 22.54 18.57
C GLU A 220 -15.35 21.69 17.28
N GLN A 221 -16.51 21.71 16.62
CA GLN A 221 -16.77 21.01 15.36
C GLN A 221 -16.56 21.93 14.14
N MET A 222 -16.38 23.23 14.36
CA MET A 222 -16.21 24.22 13.32
C MET A 222 -14.75 24.37 12.92
N THR A 223 -14.48 24.44 11.63
CA THR A 223 -13.16 24.70 11.05
C THR A 223 -12.69 26.10 11.44
N LEU A 224 -11.50 26.21 12.02
CA LEU A 224 -10.90 27.51 12.29
C LEU A 224 -10.38 28.14 11.00
N ARG A 225 -10.48 29.47 10.89
CA ARG A 225 -9.99 30.20 9.72
C ARG A 225 -8.47 30.03 9.52
N SER A 226 -7.70 29.97 10.62
CA SER A 226 -6.26 29.70 10.59
C SER A 226 -5.94 28.34 9.99
N THR A 227 -6.72 27.31 10.33
CA THR A 227 -6.56 25.96 9.78
C THR A 227 -6.93 25.91 8.30
N LEU A 228 -7.99 26.64 7.91
CA LEU A 228 -8.34 26.81 6.50
C LEU A 228 -7.15 27.37 5.72
N PHE A 229 -6.58 28.50 6.14
CA PHE A 229 -5.41 29.11 5.49
C PHE A 229 -4.20 28.17 5.46
N SER A 230 -3.93 27.47 6.57
CA SER A 230 -2.85 26.48 6.64
C SER A 230 -3.02 25.37 5.59
N GLY A 231 -4.26 24.96 5.30
CA GLY A 231 -4.57 23.99 4.25
C GLY A 231 -4.25 24.50 2.83
N TYR A 232 -4.50 25.77 2.54
CA TYR A 232 -4.10 26.37 1.25
C TYR A 232 -2.58 26.59 1.19
N ASP A 233 -1.98 27.09 2.27
CA ASP A 233 -0.54 27.34 2.37
C ASP A 233 0.27 26.05 2.16
N LEU A 234 -0.21 24.91 2.66
CA LEU A 234 0.38 23.59 2.42
C LEU A 234 0.66 23.31 0.93
N PHE A 235 -0.22 23.77 0.03
CA PHE A 235 -0.08 23.57 -1.42
C PHE A 235 0.58 24.75 -2.13
N LEU A 236 0.37 25.97 -1.64
CA LEU A 236 1.04 27.17 -2.15
C LEU A 236 2.56 27.08 -1.95
N GLU A 237 2.98 26.53 -0.82
CA GLU A 237 4.39 26.40 -0.39
C GLU A 237 5.07 25.11 -0.90
N ASP A 238 4.33 24.26 -1.63
CA ASP A 238 4.84 23.02 -2.20
C ASP A 238 5.70 23.28 -3.45
N GLU A 239 6.89 23.85 -3.30
CA GLU A 239 7.73 24.33 -4.42
C GLU A 239 8.09 23.22 -5.44
N GLN A 240 8.26 21.99 -4.97
CA GLN A 240 8.60 20.83 -5.81
C GLN A 240 7.37 20.14 -6.41
N ASN A 241 6.17 20.62 -6.12
CA ASN A 241 4.89 20.05 -6.58
C ASN A 241 4.70 18.57 -6.25
N VAL A 242 5.37 18.05 -5.22
CA VAL A 242 5.30 16.64 -4.80
C VAL A 242 3.93 16.25 -4.25
N LYS A 243 3.09 17.23 -3.90
CA LYS A 243 1.75 17.00 -3.37
C LYS A 243 0.66 17.02 -4.46
N THR A 244 0.98 17.15 -5.75
CA THR A 244 -0.06 17.18 -6.80
C THR A 244 -1.05 16.00 -6.67
N GLY A 245 -2.33 16.25 -6.88
CA GLY A 245 -3.41 15.26 -6.74
C GLY A 245 -3.81 14.95 -5.29
N GLN A 246 -3.21 15.60 -4.29
CA GLN A 246 -3.52 15.34 -2.88
C GLN A 246 -4.71 16.17 -2.37
N LEU A 247 -5.38 15.60 -1.38
CA LEU A 247 -6.51 16.18 -0.66
C LEU A 247 -6.13 16.37 0.80
N VAL A 248 -6.48 17.51 1.39
CA VAL A 248 -6.31 17.77 2.82
C VAL A 248 -7.64 18.23 3.41
N GLU A 249 -8.06 17.61 4.49
CA GLU A 249 -9.16 18.08 5.32
C GLU A 249 -8.64 19.13 6.31
N THR A 250 -9.39 20.22 6.47
CA THR A 250 -9.15 21.20 7.53
C THR A 250 -10.19 20.96 8.63
N ALA A 251 -9.85 20.10 9.59
CA ALA A 251 -10.73 19.64 10.67
C ALA A 251 -10.46 20.45 11.94
N HIS A 252 -11.35 21.39 12.28
CA HIS A 252 -11.18 22.29 13.42
C HIS A 252 -9.80 22.99 13.44
N ASP A 253 -8.84 22.48 14.21
CA ASP A 253 -7.47 22.98 14.39
C ASP A 253 -6.39 22.12 13.70
N LYS A 254 -6.77 21.10 12.93
CA LYS A 254 -5.86 20.11 12.32
C LYS A 254 -6.00 20.01 10.81
N LEU A 255 -4.87 19.68 10.18
CA LEU A 255 -4.83 19.22 8.80
C LEU A 255 -4.79 17.70 8.77
N VAL A 256 -5.74 17.07 8.08
CA VAL A 256 -5.82 15.61 7.94
C VAL A 256 -5.62 15.25 6.47
N PRO A 257 -4.48 14.63 6.08
CA PRO A 257 -4.25 14.18 4.71
C PRO A 257 -5.20 13.03 4.34
N TRP A 258 -5.82 13.11 3.17
CA TRP A 258 -6.78 12.11 2.69
C TRP A 258 -6.30 11.24 1.53
N GLY A 259 -5.08 11.46 1.04
CA GLY A 259 -4.35 10.57 0.13
C GLY A 259 -5.12 10.02 -1.08
N HIS A 260 -4.59 8.92 -1.62
CA HIS A 260 -5.33 8.02 -2.50
C HIS A 260 -6.06 6.96 -1.66
N PRO A 261 -7.32 6.61 -1.99
CA PRO A 261 -8.01 5.51 -1.32
C PRO A 261 -7.23 4.19 -1.44
N GLU A 262 -7.16 3.42 -0.36
CA GLU A 262 -6.55 2.08 -0.39
C GLU A 262 -7.41 1.08 -1.19
N TYR A 263 -6.77 0.14 -1.87
CA TYR A 263 -7.46 -0.95 -2.57
C TYR A 263 -7.98 -2.00 -1.59
N LYS A 264 -9.27 -1.95 -1.28
CA LYS A 264 -9.90 -2.96 -0.40
C LYS A 264 -9.82 -4.39 -0.96
N SER A 265 -9.75 -4.56 -2.28
CA SER A 265 -9.53 -5.86 -2.95
C SER A 265 -8.06 -6.18 -3.22
N GLY A 266 -7.13 -5.43 -2.60
CA GLY A 266 -5.70 -5.63 -2.75
C GLY A 266 -5.21 -5.48 -4.19
N ALA A 267 -4.26 -6.35 -4.57
CA ALA A 267 -3.64 -6.36 -5.89
C ALA A 267 -4.63 -6.46 -7.06
N PHE A 268 -5.83 -7.03 -6.85
CA PHE A 268 -6.82 -7.17 -7.91
C PHE A 268 -7.27 -5.82 -8.50
N ALA A 269 -7.49 -4.81 -7.64
CA ALA A 269 -7.89 -3.48 -8.10
C ALA A 269 -6.71 -2.61 -8.56
N LYS A 270 -5.45 -2.99 -8.25
CA LYS A 270 -4.26 -2.22 -8.63
C LYS A 270 -4.17 -1.97 -10.13
N ARG A 271 -4.66 -2.87 -10.97
CA ARG A 271 -4.66 -2.70 -12.44
C ARG A 271 -5.72 -1.70 -12.92
N THR A 272 -6.85 -1.58 -12.22
CA THR A 272 -8.03 -0.84 -12.69
C THR A 272 -7.77 0.64 -12.86
N GLU A 273 -6.97 1.26 -11.98
CA GLU A 273 -6.67 2.69 -12.07
C GLU A 273 -5.45 3.01 -12.95
N LYS A 274 -4.65 2.00 -13.33
CA LYS A 274 -3.45 2.25 -14.13
C LYS A 274 -3.85 2.74 -15.51
N ILE A 275 -3.14 3.77 -15.98
CA ILE A 275 -3.28 4.27 -17.33
C ILE A 275 -2.93 3.13 -18.30
N TYR A 276 -3.84 2.84 -19.22
CA TYR A 276 -3.55 2.01 -20.38
C TYR A 276 -3.14 2.92 -21.52
N GLU A 277 -1.84 2.95 -21.82
CA GLU A 277 -1.24 3.88 -22.76
C GLU A 277 -1.93 3.91 -24.14
N PRO A 278 -2.34 2.76 -24.73
CA PRO A 278 -3.08 2.80 -25.99
C PRO A 278 -4.45 3.51 -25.92
N TRP A 279 -5.17 3.44 -24.79
CA TRP A 279 -6.41 4.21 -24.63
C TRP A 279 -6.13 5.68 -24.40
N PHE A 280 -5.09 5.98 -23.62
CA PHE A 280 -4.71 7.36 -23.34
C PHE A 280 -4.29 8.09 -24.63
N ASP A 281 -3.42 7.48 -25.43
CA ASP A 281 -2.97 7.96 -26.74
C ASP A 281 -4.15 8.16 -27.70
N MET A 282 -5.07 7.19 -27.76
CA MET A 282 -6.29 7.29 -28.57
C MET A 282 -7.20 8.46 -28.14
N MET A 283 -7.34 8.71 -26.85
CA MET A 283 -8.23 9.75 -26.32
C MET A 283 -7.61 11.15 -26.29
N HIS A 284 -6.28 11.25 -26.16
CA HIS A 284 -5.57 12.50 -25.90
C HIS A 284 -4.57 12.90 -26.99
N GLY A 285 -4.28 12.02 -27.95
CA GLY A 285 -3.37 12.27 -29.07
C GLY A 285 -1.88 12.15 -28.74
N GLU A 286 -1.54 11.77 -27.51
CA GLU A 286 -0.18 11.48 -27.07
C GLU A 286 -0.18 10.52 -25.88
N ARG A 287 0.97 9.88 -25.61
CA ARG A 287 1.18 8.99 -24.46
C ARG A 287 1.22 9.76 -23.14
N SER A 288 0.80 9.13 -22.04
CA SER A 288 0.82 9.76 -20.72
C SER A 288 2.24 9.92 -20.16
N GLU A 289 3.11 8.94 -20.44
CA GLU A 289 4.48 8.83 -19.91
C GLU A 289 4.58 8.76 -18.37
N LEU A 290 3.46 8.40 -17.71
CA LEU A 290 3.44 8.21 -16.28
C LEU A 290 4.08 6.87 -15.90
N ALA A 291 4.85 6.88 -14.81
CA ALA A 291 5.46 5.66 -14.29
C ALA A 291 4.38 4.64 -13.91
N GLY A 292 4.58 3.38 -14.30
CA GLY A 292 3.62 2.30 -14.07
C GLY A 292 2.43 2.26 -15.02
N ALA A 293 2.36 3.13 -16.04
CA ALA A 293 1.35 3.02 -17.09
C ALA A 293 1.54 1.73 -17.90
N LEU A 294 0.42 1.05 -18.17
CA LEU A 294 0.37 -0.20 -18.92
C LEU A 294 0.63 0.08 -20.40
N GLN A 295 1.78 -0.36 -20.89
CA GLN A 295 2.24 -0.07 -22.25
C GLN A 295 1.45 -0.81 -23.34
N GLY A 296 0.86 -1.96 -23.00
CA GLY A 296 0.17 -2.85 -23.93
C GLY A 296 -0.66 -3.93 -23.22
N PRO A 297 -1.36 -4.78 -24.00
CA PRO A 297 -2.18 -5.84 -23.44
C PRO A 297 -1.30 -6.83 -22.63
N PRO A 298 -1.87 -7.51 -21.62
CA PRO A 298 -1.11 -8.51 -20.87
C PRO A 298 -0.70 -9.67 -21.79
N VAL A 299 0.50 -10.21 -21.57
CA VAL A 299 0.97 -11.44 -22.24
C VAL A 299 0.03 -12.58 -21.84
N ARG A 300 -0.51 -13.30 -22.84
CA ARG A 300 -1.46 -14.40 -22.62
C ARG A 300 -0.73 -15.75 -22.66
N GLY A 301 -0.67 -16.41 -21.51
CA GLY A 301 -0.12 -17.76 -21.33
C GLY A 301 0.08 -18.04 -19.83
N PRO A 302 -0.03 -19.30 -19.36
CA PRO A 302 0.22 -19.58 -17.96
C PRO A 302 1.71 -19.38 -17.64
N LYS A 303 2.01 -18.56 -16.63
CA LYS A 303 3.35 -18.46 -16.05
C LYS A 303 3.64 -19.74 -15.27
N ILE A 304 4.91 -20.09 -15.14
CA ILE A 304 5.34 -21.30 -14.44
C ILE A 304 6.11 -20.90 -13.19
N ILE A 305 5.71 -21.42 -12.03
CA ILE A 305 6.52 -21.37 -10.80
C ILE A 305 7.19 -22.72 -10.57
N ALA A 306 8.52 -22.73 -10.45
CA ALA A 306 9.24 -23.88 -9.93
C ALA A 306 9.29 -23.83 -8.40
N VAL A 307 8.99 -24.93 -7.75
CA VAL A 307 8.96 -25.04 -6.29
C VAL A 307 9.95 -26.12 -5.87
N THR A 308 11.06 -25.69 -5.27
CA THR A 308 12.01 -26.61 -4.61
C THR A 308 11.43 -27.13 -3.30
N GLY A 309 11.87 -28.31 -2.85
CA GLY A 309 11.35 -28.92 -1.62
C GLY A 309 9.83 -29.17 -1.69
N ALA A 310 9.27 -29.39 -2.88
CA ALA A 310 7.83 -29.49 -3.11
C ALA A 310 7.14 -30.63 -2.35
N THR A 311 7.89 -31.65 -1.94
CA THR A 311 7.40 -32.77 -1.14
C THR A 311 7.51 -32.54 0.38
N GLY A 312 8.13 -31.44 0.82
CA GLY A 312 8.26 -31.05 2.22
C GLY A 312 7.19 -30.04 2.66
N SER A 313 7.27 -29.57 3.91
CA SER A 313 6.24 -28.71 4.50
C SER A 313 6.09 -27.37 3.77
N GLN A 314 7.18 -26.60 3.63
CA GLN A 314 7.11 -25.28 2.99
C GLN A 314 6.75 -25.39 1.51
N GLY A 315 7.53 -26.13 0.73
CA GLY A 315 7.30 -26.28 -0.71
C GLY A 315 5.94 -26.91 -0.99
N GLY A 316 5.52 -27.93 -0.24
CA GLY A 316 4.19 -28.52 -0.34
C GLY A 316 3.06 -27.53 -0.08
N GLY A 317 3.22 -26.65 0.93
CA GLY A 317 2.27 -25.55 1.18
C GLY A 317 2.20 -24.54 0.03
N VAL A 318 3.35 -24.23 -0.59
CA VAL A 318 3.39 -23.39 -1.79
C VAL A 318 2.67 -24.06 -2.96
N VAL A 319 2.93 -25.33 -3.22
CA VAL A 319 2.26 -26.10 -4.27
C VAL A 319 0.74 -26.14 -4.05
N ASN A 320 0.31 -26.39 -2.80
CA ASN A 320 -1.11 -26.53 -2.44
C ASN A 320 -1.94 -25.29 -2.79
N ILE A 321 -1.37 -24.09 -2.63
CA ILE A 321 -2.02 -22.83 -3.00
C ILE A 321 -1.83 -22.54 -4.49
N MET A 322 -0.59 -22.59 -4.99
CA MET A 322 -0.25 -22.13 -6.33
C MET A 322 -0.91 -22.96 -7.44
N LYS A 323 -1.23 -24.25 -7.19
CA LYS A 323 -1.95 -25.08 -8.18
C LYS A 323 -3.34 -24.55 -8.54
N ASN A 324 -3.94 -23.72 -7.68
CA ASN A 324 -5.27 -23.14 -7.88
C ASN A 324 -5.23 -21.67 -8.32
N VAL A 325 -4.05 -21.08 -8.50
CA VAL A 325 -3.93 -19.66 -8.85
C VAL A 325 -4.10 -19.46 -10.36
N PRO A 326 -5.13 -18.71 -10.82
CA PRO A 326 -5.36 -18.49 -12.24
C PRO A 326 -4.14 -17.88 -12.94
N GLY A 327 -3.80 -18.41 -14.11
CA GLY A 327 -2.66 -17.95 -14.90
C GLY A 327 -1.29 -18.49 -14.43
N TRP A 328 -1.25 -19.36 -13.42
CA TRP A 328 -0.04 -20.04 -12.98
C TRP A 328 -0.11 -21.56 -13.18
N LYS A 329 1.04 -22.17 -13.47
CA LYS A 329 1.31 -23.60 -13.41
C LYS A 329 2.45 -23.87 -12.43
N VAL A 330 2.41 -25.02 -11.78
CA VAL A 330 3.43 -25.42 -10.80
C VAL A 330 4.31 -26.51 -11.40
N LYS A 331 5.62 -26.32 -11.29
CA LYS A 331 6.66 -27.34 -11.51
C LYS A 331 7.24 -27.72 -10.15
N ALA A 332 6.96 -28.93 -9.67
CA ALA A 332 7.38 -29.44 -8.37
C ALA A 332 8.75 -30.14 -8.48
N LEU A 333 9.77 -29.61 -7.80
CA LEU A 333 11.13 -30.13 -7.88
C LEU A 333 11.43 -31.06 -6.71
N THR A 334 12.00 -32.23 -7.00
CA THR A 334 12.38 -33.24 -6.01
C THR A 334 13.57 -34.07 -6.51
N ARG A 335 14.42 -34.55 -5.60
CA ARG A 335 15.48 -35.53 -5.92
C ARG A 335 14.92 -36.91 -6.28
N ASN A 336 13.73 -37.26 -5.77
CA ASN A 336 13.12 -38.57 -5.99
C ASN A 336 11.67 -38.44 -6.52
N THR A 337 11.54 -38.52 -7.84
CA THR A 337 10.26 -38.45 -8.57
C THR A 337 9.38 -39.68 -8.37
N THR A 338 9.92 -40.77 -7.81
CA THR A 338 9.19 -42.02 -7.59
C THR A 338 8.64 -42.18 -6.16
N SER A 339 8.97 -41.23 -5.28
CA SER A 339 8.46 -41.20 -3.90
C SER A 339 6.93 -41.08 -3.86
N ASN A 340 6.29 -41.55 -2.78
CA ASN A 340 4.83 -41.46 -2.63
C ASN A 340 4.32 -40.01 -2.66
N ALA A 341 5.07 -39.08 -2.08
CA ALA A 341 4.74 -37.65 -2.13
C ALA A 341 4.80 -37.11 -3.57
N ALA A 342 5.84 -37.45 -4.34
CA ALA A 342 5.96 -37.06 -5.74
C ALA A 342 4.83 -37.65 -6.60
N LYS A 343 4.48 -38.93 -6.41
CA LYS A 343 3.37 -39.58 -7.10
C LYS A 343 2.03 -38.88 -6.83
N LYS A 344 1.77 -38.51 -5.58
CA LYS A 344 0.56 -37.76 -5.21
C LYS A 344 0.49 -36.41 -5.93
N LEU A 345 1.60 -35.67 -6.02
CA LEU A 345 1.63 -34.41 -6.77
C LEU A 345 1.34 -34.63 -8.27
N ALA A 346 1.91 -35.68 -8.87
CA ALA A 346 1.66 -36.02 -10.26
C ALA A 346 0.19 -36.43 -10.51
N GLU A 347 -0.44 -37.16 -9.59
CA GLU A 347 -1.87 -37.51 -9.63
C GLU A 347 -2.78 -36.27 -9.57
N GLU A 348 -2.33 -35.20 -8.90
CA GLU A 348 -3.00 -33.89 -8.88
C GLU A 348 -2.74 -33.07 -10.16
N GLY A 349 -2.08 -33.62 -11.17
CA GLY A 349 -1.78 -32.97 -12.44
C GLY A 349 -0.61 -31.98 -12.40
N ILE A 350 0.20 -32.02 -11.34
CA ILE A 350 1.37 -31.16 -11.17
C ILE A 350 2.57 -31.79 -11.87
N GLU A 351 3.32 -30.99 -12.63
CA GLU A 351 4.54 -31.44 -13.28
C GLU A 351 5.63 -31.68 -12.23
N VAL A 352 6.08 -32.93 -12.08
CA VAL A 352 7.15 -33.29 -11.15
C VAL A 352 8.46 -33.46 -11.90
N VAL A 353 9.48 -32.71 -11.50
CA VAL A 353 10.78 -32.66 -12.19
C VAL A 353 11.89 -33.04 -11.22
N MET A 354 12.83 -33.85 -11.71
CA MET A 354 14.02 -34.20 -10.95
C MET A 354 14.96 -33.00 -10.89
N ALA A 355 15.40 -32.63 -9.69
CA ALA A 355 16.46 -31.67 -9.48
C ALA A 355 17.23 -32.01 -8.20
N ASP A 356 18.55 -31.93 -8.26
CA ASP A 356 19.45 -32.12 -7.13
C ASP A 356 20.15 -30.80 -6.80
N PHE A 357 20.19 -30.45 -5.51
CA PHE A 357 20.78 -29.19 -5.07
C PHE A 357 22.31 -29.21 -5.13
N ASP A 358 22.89 -30.41 -5.18
CA ASP A 358 24.33 -30.62 -5.37
C ASP A 358 24.73 -30.67 -6.86
N ASP A 359 23.75 -30.66 -7.79
CA ASP A 359 23.97 -30.63 -9.24
C ASP A 359 23.32 -29.38 -9.89
N GLU A 360 24.12 -28.33 -10.06
CA GLU A 360 23.68 -27.08 -10.69
C GLU A 360 23.14 -27.27 -12.11
N SER A 361 23.62 -28.28 -12.86
CA SER A 361 23.14 -28.55 -14.21
C SER A 361 21.70 -29.08 -14.22
N SER A 362 21.37 -29.94 -13.25
CA SER A 362 20.00 -30.43 -13.04
C SER A 362 19.03 -29.29 -12.70
N LEU A 363 19.48 -28.33 -11.87
CA LEU A 363 18.69 -27.14 -11.50
C LEU A 363 18.44 -26.23 -12.71
N ARG A 364 19.46 -25.98 -13.53
CA ARG A 364 19.34 -25.18 -14.75
C ARG A 364 18.32 -25.78 -15.72
N GLN A 365 18.34 -27.10 -15.89
CA GLN A 365 17.37 -27.81 -16.70
C GLN A 365 15.94 -27.71 -16.11
N ALA A 366 15.81 -27.90 -14.79
CA ALA A 366 14.51 -27.78 -14.13
C ALA A 366 13.91 -26.36 -14.21
N PHE A 367 14.75 -25.33 -14.20
CA PHE A 367 14.34 -23.92 -14.31
C PHE A 367 14.13 -23.43 -15.74
N GLU A 368 14.24 -24.27 -16.77
CA GLU A 368 13.94 -23.84 -18.13
C GLU A 368 12.47 -23.41 -18.27
N GLY A 369 12.26 -22.21 -18.83
CA GLY A 369 10.94 -21.62 -19.08
C GLY A 369 10.16 -21.16 -17.84
N VAL A 370 10.76 -21.21 -16.64
CA VAL A 370 10.08 -20.78 -15.41
C VAL A 370 10.13 -19.26 -15.26
N HIS A 371 9.05 -18.72 -14.71
CA HIS A 371 8.85 -17.27 -14.52
C HIS A 371 9.02 -16.88 -13.05
N ALA A 372 8.78 -17.82 -12.13
CA ALA A 372 9.09 -17.67 -10.72
C ALA A 372 9.75 -18.92 -10.14
N ILE A 373 10.53 -18.76 -9.08
CA ILE A 373 11.12 -19.86 -8.33
C ILE A 373 10.88 -19.63 -6.84
N PHE A 374 10.29 -20.60 -6.16
CA PHE A 374 10.34 -20.72 -4.70
C PHE A 374 11.48 -21.66 -4.31
N ALA A 375 12.47 -21.11 -3.62
CA ALA A 375 13.70 -21.78 -3.24
C ALA A 375 13.75 -21.99 -1.72
N VAL A 376 13.93 -23.25 -1.29
CA VAL A 376 14.10 -23.65 0.10
C VAL A 376 15.12 -24.78 0.18
N THR A 377 16.00 -24.68 1.18
CA THR A 377 16.98 -25.72 1.55
C THR A 377 16.66 -26.28 2.94
N ASN A 378 17.19 -27.47 3.24
CA ASN A 378 16.88 -28.21 4.47
C ASN A 378 18.15 -28.58 5.26
N TRP A 379 18.59 -27.68 6.13
CA TRP A 379 19.67 -27.91 7.08
C TRP A 379 19.48 -29.17 7.96
N TRP A 380 18.26 -29.38 8.46
CA TRP A 380 17.96 -30.43 9.44
C TRP A 380 18.15 -31.84 8.89
N GLU A 381 17.95 -32.04 7.59
CA GLU A 381 18.21 -33.33 6.93
C GLU A 381 19.66 -33.78 7.15
N HIS A 382 20.62 -32.86 6.95
CA HIS A 382 22.05 -33.17 7.07
C HIS A 382 22.45 -33.47 8.51
N LEU A 383 21.93 -32.69 9.47
CA LEU A 383 22.15 -32.94 10.89
C LEU A 383 21.65 -34.34 11.29
N PHE A 384 20.44 -34.71 10.86
CA PHE A 384 19.85 -36.01 11.17
C PHE A 384 20.51 -37.19 10.44
N GLN A 385 21.26 -36.93 9.36
CA GLN A 385 22.13 -37.90 8.72
C GLN A 385 23.50 -38.05 9.43
N GLY A 386 23.68 -37.40 10.58
CA GLY A 386 24.86 -37.52 11.43
C GLY A 386 25.97 -36.52 11.14
N LYS A 387 25.70 -35.46 10.36
CA LYS A 387 26.63 -34.34 10.18
C LYS A 387 26.66 -33.46 11.42
N THR A 388 27.77 -32.77 11.63
CA THR A 388 27.87 -31.70 12.63
C THR A 388 27.04 -30.48 12.22
N GLN A 389 26.75 -29.58 13.16
CA GLN A 389 26.04 -28.32 12.88
C GLN A 389 26.75 -27.47 11.81
N GLN A 390 28.09 -27.48 11.83
CA GLN A 390 28.91 -26.78 10.86
C GLN A 390 28.84 -27.43 9.48
N GLU A 391 29.07 -28.74 9.37
CA GLU A 391 29.01 -29.45 8.08
C GLU A 391 27.62 -29.34 7.44
N ALA A 392 26.55 -29.48 8.22
CA ALA A 392 25.18 -29.28 7.75
C ALA A 392 24.97 -27.86 7.22
N GLY A 393 25.57 -26.86 7.88
CA GLY A 393 25.53 -25.46 7.48
C GLY A 393 26.27 -25.19 6.18
N GLU A 394 27.49 -25.69 6.05
CA GLU A 394 28.31 -25.56 4.84
C GLU A 394 27.64 -26.20 3.63
N ILE A 395 27.04 -27.38 3.80
CA ILE A 395 26.27 -28.05 2.74
C ILE A 395 25.03 -27.23 2.37
N GLU A 396 24.23 -26.80 3.36
CA GLU A 396 23.01 -26.03 3.08
C GLU A 396 23.30 -24.70 2.38
N GLU A 397 24.38 -24.02 2.78
CA GLU A 397 24.79 -22.75 2.18
C GLU A 397 25.19 -22.92 0.71
N GLU A 398 25.99 -23.95 0.40
CA GLU A 398 26.39 -24.22 -0.98
C GLU A 398 25.22 -24.68 -1.84
N GLN A 399 24.33 -25.53 -1.30
CA GLN A 399 23.08 -25.90 -1.97
C GLN A 399 22.21 -24.68 -2.27
N GLY A 400 22.08 -23.75 -1.31
CA GLY A 400 21.32 -22.52 -1.49
C GLY A 400 21.89 -21.65 -2.61
N ILE A 401 23.21 -21.58 -2.73
CA ILE A 401 23.87 -20.80 -3.77
C ILE A 401 23.87 -21.49 -5.13
N ASN A 402 23.93 -22.83 -5.19
CA ASN A 402 23.71 -23.56 -6.45
C ASN A 402 22.31 -23.27 -7.03
N ILE A 403 21.27 -23.29 -6.19
CA ILE A 403 19.91 -22.92 -6.58
C ILE A 403 19.87 -21.47 -7.09
N ALA A 404 20.50 -20.53 -6.36
CA ALA A 404 20.54 -19.14 -6.75
C ALA A 404 21.31 -18.90 -8.07
N ARG A 405 22.45 -19.56 -8.29
CA ARG A 405 23.22 -19.46 -9.55
C ARG A 405 22.44 -20.02 -10.73
N ALA A 406 21.77 -21.15 -10.56
CA ALA A 406 20.89 -21.71 -11.58
C ALA A 406 19.73 -20.75 -11.91
N ALA A 407 19.08 -20.18 -10.88
CA ALA A 407 18.02 -19.19 -11.04
C ALA A 407 18.51 -17.91 -11.76
N ALA A 408 19.70 -17.41 -11.42
CA ALA A 408 20.31 -16.25 -12.05
C ALA A 408 20.57 -16.44 -13.55
N ALA A 409 20.80 -17.69 -13.98
CA ALA A 409 21.00 -18.03 -15.39
C ALA A 409 19.69 -18.21 -16.18
N THR A 410 18.54 -18.28 -15.50
CA THR A 410 17.23 -18.43 -16.14
C THR A 410 16.76 -17.10 -16.73
N HIS A 411 16.74 -17.01 -18.06
CA HIS A 411 16.42 -15.77 -18.78
C HIS A 411 14.96 -15.35 -18.63
N SER A 412 14.04 -16.31 -18.51
CA SER A 412 12.60 -16.05 -18.31
C SER A 412 12.21 -15.71 -16.87
N LEU A 413 13.16 -15.76 -15.92
CA LEU A 413 12.85 -15.59 -14.52
C LEU A 413 12.49 -14.13 -14.22
N GLU A 414 11.26 -13.91 -13.74
CA GLU A 414 10.77 -12.60 -13.34
C GLU A 414 10.91 -12.40 -11.82
N HIS A 415 10.77 -13.45 -11.01
CA HIS A 415 10.76 -13.33 -9.54
C HIS A 415 11.44 -14.53 -8.87
N TYR A 416 12.43 -14.27 -8.01
CA TYR A 416 13.03 -15.28 -7.15
C TYR A 416 12.52 -15.12 -5.71
N ILE A 417 12.07 -16.20 -5.08
CA ILE A 417 11.54 -16.17 -3.71
C ILE A 417 12.38 -17.12 -2.87
N TRP A 418 13.16 -16.56 -1.95
CA TRP A 418 14.09 -17.30 -1.11
C TRP A 418 13.52 -17.50 0.29
N SER A 419 13.36 -18.75 0.70
CA SER A 419 13.04 -19.11 2.08
C SER A 419 14.28 -18.95 2.95
N THR A 420 14.20 -18.08 3.95
CA THR A 420 15.35 -17.73 4.78
C THR A 420 14.94 -17.42 6.23
N THR A 421 15.93 -17.10 7.05
CA THR A 421 15.81 -16.77 8.46
C THR A 421 16.76 -15.62 8.82
N PRO A 422 16.53 -14.91 9.93
CA PRO A 422 17.47 -13.90 10.41
C PRO A 422 18.82 -14.50 10.80
N SER A 423 19.91 -13.74 10.69
CA SER A 423 21.19 -14.14 11.30
C SER A 423 21.26 -13.73 12.77
N ALA A 424 21.30 -14.71 13.66
CA ALA A 424 21.56 -14.52 15.09
C ALA A 424 22.92 -13.86 15.31
N LYS A 425 23.96 -14.35 14.62
CA LYS A 425 25.34 -13.83 14.70
C LYS A 425 25.40 -12.34 14.36
N ARG A 426 24.81 -11.92 13.24
CA ARG A 426 24.83 -10.50 12.82
C ARG A 426 23.97 -9.63 13.73
N ARG A 427 22.78 -10.10 14.12
CA ARG A 427 21.86 -9.34 14.98
C ARG A 427 22.45 -9.07 16.36
N PHE A 428 23.15 -10.03 16.94
CA PHE A 428 23.67 -9.93 18.30
C PHE A 428 25.18 -9.75 18.40
N GLY A 429 25.83 -9.30 17.31
CA GLY A 429 27.27 -9.02 17.30
C GLY A 429 28.13 -10.21 17.72
N GLY A 430 27.72 -11.43 17.35
CA GLY A 430 28.40 -12.69 17.68
C GLY A 430 28.15 -13.23 19.09
N LYS A 431 27.33 -12.58 19.91
CA LYS A 431 27.00 -13.04 21.28
C LYS A 431 26.11 -14.28 21.31
N LEU A 432 25.35 -14.52 20.24
CA LEU A 432 24.53 -15.70 20.04
C LEU A 432 24.81 -16.22 18.63
N LEU A 433 24.93 -17.54 18.51
CA LEU A 433 25.03 -18.25 17.25
C LEU A 433 23.84 -19.18 17.16
N THR A 434 23.27 -19.32 15.97
CA THR A 434 22.23 -20.32 15.69
C THR A 434 22.52 -20.86 14.30
N PRO A 435 23.37 -21.89 14.18
CA PRO A 435 23.91 -22.37 12.91
C PRO A 435 22.90 -22.48 11.76
N HIS A 436 21.76 -23.16 11.95
CA HIS A 436 20.77 -23.33 10.87
C HIS A 436 20.18 -21.99 10.40
N MET A 437 20.14 -20.99 11.27
CA MET A 437 19.69 -19.64 10.92
C MET A 437 20.82 -18.83 10.26
N ASP A 438 22.01 -18.87 10.83
CA ASP A 438 23.15 -18.09 10.38
C ASP A 438 23.63 -18.52 8.98
N TYR A 439 23.74 -19.83 8.72
CA TYR A 439 24.12 -20.34 7.39
C TYR A 439 23.07 -20.03 6.33
N LYS A 440 21.78 -20.17 6.67
CA LYS A 440 20.70 -19.80 5.75
C LYS A 440 20.71 -18.30 5.42
N ALA A 441 20.96 -17.47 6.42
CA ALA A 441 21.10 -16.03 6.23
C ALA A 441 22.38 -15.63 5.49
N ASN A 442 23.43 -16.48 5.45
CA ASN A 442 24.60 -16.23 4.61
C ASN A 442 24.27 -16.33 3.13
N VAL A 443 23.35 -17.22 2.75
CA VAL A 443 22.84 -17.31 1.37
C VAL A 443 22.23 -15.97 0.94
N ASP A 444 21.48 -15.28 1.81
CA ASP A 444 20.98 -13.93 1.51
C ASP A 444 22.11 -12.96 1.15
N ALA A 445 23.17 -12.96 1.96
CA ALA A 445 24.30 -12.05 1.78
C ALA A 445 25.03 -12.36 0.47
N ARG A 446 25.24 -13.64 0.18
CA ARG A 446 25.89 -14.11 -1.05
C ARG A 446 25.04 -13.83 -2.29
N ILE A 447 23.71 -14.01 -2.26
CA ILE A 447 22.82 -13.58 -3.35
C ILE A 447 23.00 -12.08 -3.63
N LYS A 448 23.03 -11.25 -2.59
CA LYS A 448 23.18 -9.80 -2.73
C LYS A 448 24.55 -9.38 -3.27
N SER A 449 25.62 -10.04 -2.86
CA SER A 449 26.99 -9.69 -3.28
C SER A 449 27.42 -10.33 -4.59
N GLU A 450 27.09 -11.61 -4.81
CA GLU A 450 27.56 -12.41 -5.95
C GLU A 450 26.58 -12.34 -7.13
N LEU A 451 25.28 -12.14 -6.87
CA LEU A 451 24.21 -12.22 -7.88
C LEU A 451 23.28 -10.98 -7.85
N PRO A 452 23.80 -9.75 -8.03
CA PRO A 452 23.03 -8.52 -7.83
C PRO A 452 21.78 -8.41 -8.72
N ASN A 453 21.83 -8.94 -9.95
CA ASN A 453 20.67 -8.96 -10.85
C ASN A 453 19.56 -9.91 -10.36
N LEU A 454 19.93 -11.01 -9.70
CA LEU A 454 18.95 -11.90 -9.07
C LEU A 454 18.40 -11.23 -7.80
N ALA A 455 19.29 -10.64 -6.98
CA ALA A 455 18.91 -9.94 -5.76
C ALA A 455 17.89 -8.81 -6.02
N ALA A 456 18.04 -8.08 -7.14
CA ALA A 456 17.14 -7.02 -7.57
C ALA A 456 15.70 -7.48 -7.88
N LYS A 457 15.47 -8.79 -8.05
CA LYS A 457 14.15 -9.40 -8.24
C LYS A 457 13.85 -10.50 -7.22
N THR A 458 14.55 -10.48 -6.08
CA THR A 458 14.39 -11.46 -5.00
C THR A 458 13.50 -10.93 -3.89
N THR A 459 12.57 -11.75 -3.41
CA THR A 459 11.89 -11.54 -2.12
C THR A 459 12.32 -12.61 -1.12
N TYR A 460 12.60 -12.20 0.11
CA TYR A 460 13.13 -13.06 1.17
C TYR A 460 12.02 -13.38 2.17
N LEU A 461 11.61 -14.63 2.29
CA LEU A 461 10.55 -15.04 3.21
C LEU A 461 11.14 -15.55 4.51
N TYR A 462 10.86 -14.84 5.61
CA TYR A 462 11.23 -15.23 6.96
C TYR A 462 10.18 -16.13 7.58
N PHE A 463 10.58 -17.36 7.82
CA PHE A 463 9.76 -18.37 8.47
C PHE A 463 10.05 -18.39 9.98
N GLY A 464 8.99 -18.24 10.77
CA GLY A 464 9.00 -18.37 12.21
C GLY A 464 8.82 -19.82 12.66
N TYR A 465 8.34 -20.01 13.89
CA TYR A 465 8.09 -21.31 14.47
C TYR A 465 6.85 -21.98 13.86
N TYR A 466 6.91 -23.30 13.65
CA TYR A 466 5.83 -24.09 13.04
C TYR A 466 5.01 -24.79 14.13
N PRO A 467 3.70 -24.52 14.23
CA PRO A 467 2.84 -25.23 15.17
C PRO A 467 2.84 -26.76 14.96
N GLN A 468 3.03 -27.22 13.72
CA GLN A 468 3.21 -28.64 13.36
C GLN A 468 4.31 -29.33 14.18
N ASN A 469 5.33 -28.59 14.64
CA ASN A 469 6.43 -29.16 15.41
C ASN A 469 5.94 -29.81 16.71
N MET A 470 4.84 -29.33 17.30
CA MET A 470 4.24 -29.97 18.48
C MET A 470 3.69 -31.36 18.18
N ALA A 471 3.30 -31.66 16.94
CA ALA A 471 2.76 -32.97 16.56
C ALA A 471 3.84 -33.96 16.09
N PHE A 472 4.84 -33.46 15.35
CA PHE A 472 5.78 -34.30 14.61
C PHE A 472 7.21 -34.28 15.11
N PHE A 473 7.61 -33.26 15.88
CA PHE A 473 9.00 -33.11 16.30
C PHE A 473 9.19 -33.62 17.73
N PRO A 474 9.88 -34.76 17.94
CA PRO A 474 9.87 -35.47 19.23
C PRO A 474 10.29 -34.61 20.42
N LEU A 475 11.26 -33.72 20.21
CA LEU A 475 11.82 -32.86 21.25
C LEU A 475 10.94 -31.64 21.59
N ILE A 476 9.93 -31.32 20.77
CA ILE A 476 8.95 -30.24 21.06
C ILE A 476 7.57 -30.79 21.44
N LYS A 477 7.24 -32.01 21.00
CA LYS A 477 5.95 -32.63 21.25
C LYS A 477 5.67 -32.77 22.75
N PRO A 478 4.47 -32.40 23.26
CA PRO A 478 4.04 -32.78 24.59
C PRO A 478 3.94 -34.30 24.72
N ILE A 479 4.61 -34.89 25.71
CA ILE A 479 4.71 -36.35 25.91
C ILE A 479 3.92 -36.76 27.16
N GLU A 480 3.10 -37.80 27.05
CA GLU A 480 2.37 -38.34 28.19
C GLU A 480 3.30 -38.90 29.27
N TYR A 481 3.10 -38.47 30.51
CA TYR A 481 3.73 -39.07 31.67
C TYR A 481 2.89 -40.26 32.18
N PRO A 482 3.49 -41.46 32.31
CA PRO A 482 2.77 -42.62 32.78
C PRO A 482 2.16 -42.43 34.18
N GLY A 483 0.85 -42.68 34.30
CA GLY A 483 0.17 -42.83 35.59
C GLY A 483 -0.46 -41.57 36.19
N ASN A 484 -0.27 -40.37 35.60
CA ASN A 484 -0.98 -39.16 36.03
C ASN A 484 -1.77 -38.45 34.91
N GLY A 485 -1.67 -38.93 33.66
CA GLY A 485 -2.40 -38.38 32.51
C GLY A 485 -1.95 -36.97 32.10
N HIS A 486 -0.83 -36.48 32.63
CA HIS A 486 -0.24 -35.20 32.24
C HIS A 486 0.60 -35.37 30.97
N PHE A 487 0.63 -34.34 30.14
CA PHE A 487 1.48 -34.26 28.95
C PHE A 487 2.55 -33.21 29.20
N ILE A 488 3.79 -33.66 29.37
CA ILE A 488 4.91 -32.80 29.73
C ILE A 488 5.57 -32.28 28.46
N GLN A 489 5.76 -30.96 28.40
CA GLN A 489 6.57 -30.30 27.37
C GLN A 489 7.76 -29.63 28.06
N THR A 490 8.97 -30.16 27.82
CA THR A 490 10.21 -29.58 28.33
C THR A 490 10.87 -28.75 27.24
N LEU A 491 11.06 -27.45 27.47
CA LEU A 491 11.77 -26.56 26.52
C LEU A 491 12.83 -25.72 27.24
N PRO A 492 13.96 -25.39 26.58
CA PRO A 492 15.04 -24.61 27.17
C PRO A 492 14.79 -23.09 27.02
N THR A 493 13.60 -22.65 27.37
CA THR A 493 13.14 -21.26 27.22
C THR A 493 12.05 -20.95 28.24
N LYS A 494 11.88 -19.66 28.56
CA LYS A 494 10.86 -19.24 29.50
C LYS A 494 9.45 -19.48 28.96
N PRO A 495 8.49 -19.87 29.82
CA PRO A 495 7.09 -20.06 29.40
C PRO A 495 6.46 -18.80 28.80
N ASP A 496 6.87 -17.61 29.25
CA ASP A 496 6.40 -16.30 28.78
C ASP A 496 7.21 -15.72 27.62
N ALA A 497 8.22 -16.44 27.11
CA ALA A 497 8.99 -16.02 25.93
C ALA A 497 8.13 -16.06 24.67
N LYS A 498 8.13 -14.96 23.91
CA LYS A 498 7.35 -14.83 22.67
C LYS A 498 8.14 -15.24 21.43
N ILE A 499 7.48 -15.95 20.53
CA ILE A 499 8.03 -16.33 19.23
C ILE A 499 7.04 -16.03 18.10
N LEU A 500 7.55 -15.58 16.95
CA LEU A 500 6.76 -15.42 15.73
C LEU A 500 6.34 -16.80 15.21
N LEU A 501 5.05 -16.97 14.93
CA LEU A 501 4.47 -18.20 14.41
C LEU A 501 4.15 -18.08 12.93
N SER A 502 4.58 -19.06 12.14
CA SER A 502 4.23 -19.13 10.71
C SER A 502 2.85 -19.75 10.44
N GLY A 503 2.17 -20.26 11.47
CA GLY A 503 0.87 -20.91 11.34
C GLY A 503 0.94 -22.18 10.49
N ASP A 504 -0.12 -22.50 9.76
CA ASP A 504 -0.19 -23.75 9.02
C ASP A 504 0.75 -23.76 7.79
N MET A 505 1.85 -24.49 7.89
CA MET A 505 2.82 -24.68 6.82
C MET A 505 2.28 -25.38 5.57
N THR A 506 1.10 -25.99 5.61
CA THR A 506 0.43 -26.57 4.42
C THR A 506 -0.36 -25.52 3.60
N VAL A 507 -0.51 -24.31 4.12
CA VAL A 507 -1.34 -23.24 3.54
C VAL A 507 -0.58 -21.92 3.46
N ASN A 508 -0.10 -21.42 4.61
CA ASN A 508 0.43 -20.06 4.75
C ASN A 508 1.62 -19.75 3.82
N PRO A 509 2.62 -20.64 3.62
CA PRO A 509 3.71 -20.35 2.69
C PRO A 509 3.21 -20.00 1.29
N GLY A 510 2.20 -20.71 0.81
CA GLY A 510 1.60 -20.49 -0.50
C GLY A 510 0.80 -19.18 -0.60
N ILE A 511 0.13 -18.77 0.47
CA ILE A 511 -0.58 -17.47 0.52
C ILE A 511 0.42 -16.33 0.31
N TRP A 512 1.54 -16.34 1.02
CA TRP A 512 2.57 -15.31 0.87
C TRP A 512 3.25 -15.36 -0.49
N VAL A 513 3.59 -16.55 -1.00
CA VAL A 513 4.16 -16.67 -2.36
C VAL A 513 3.20 -16.10 -3.41
N ARG A 514 1.90 -16.45 -3.35
CA ARG A 514 0.88 -15.92 -4.26
C ARG A 514 0.83 -14.39 -4.19
N GLN A 515 0.83 -13.81 -2.99
CA GLN A 515 0.73 -12.35 -2.82
C GLN A 515 2.02 -11.61 -3.18
N VAL A 516 3.18 -12.18 -2.91
CA VAL A 516 4.48 -11.63 -3.34
C VAL A 516 4.57 -11.59 -4.86
N LEU A 517 4.15 -12.64 -5.56
CA LEU A 517 4.08 -12.67 -7.02
C LEU A 517 3.08 -11.66 -7.59
N ALA A 518 1.93 -11.47 -6.93
CA ALA A 518 0.93 -10.47 -7.33
C ALA A 518 1.40 -9.03 -7.07
N THR A 519 2.19 -8.82 -6.03
CA THR A 519 2.76 -7.52 -5.64
C THR A 519 3.90 -7.11 -6.58
N GLY A 520 4.69 -8.06 -7.09
CA GLY A 520 5.71 -7.82 -8.10
C GLY A 520 6.85 -6.93 -7.59
N GLU A 521 7.19 -5.90 -8.35
CA GLU A 521 8.36 -5.02 -8.10
C GLU A 521 8.39 -4.40 -6.70
N GLU A 522 7.23 -4.11 -6.10
CA GLU A 522 7.13 -3.57 -4.74
C GLU A 522 7.70 -4.53 -3.68
N ALA A 523 7.71 -5.84 -3.94
CA ALA A 523 8.26 -6.87 -3.05
C ALA A 523 9.75 -7.15 -3.30
N TYR A 524 10.35 -6.59 -4.35
CA TYR A 524 11.74 -6.89 -4.73
C TYR A 524 12.73 -6.29 -3.74
N GLY A 525 13.74 -7.09 -3.39
CA GLY A 525 14.76 -6.75 -2.39
C GLY A 525 14.25 -6.74 -0.95
N LYS A 526 12.96 -7.00 -0.72
CA LYS A 526 12.32 -6.93 0.61
C LYS A 526 12.26 -8.28 1.31
N TYR A 527 12.18 -8.21 2.64
CA TYR A 527 11.88 -9.32 3.53
C TYR A 527 10.38 -9.38 3.86
N ALA A 528 9.80 -10.57 4.00
CA ALA A 528 8.43 -10.72 4.47
C ALA A 528 8.38 -11.81 5.55
N ASN A 529 7.83 -11.46 6.71
CA ASN A 529 7.57 -12.42 7.78
C ASN A 529 6.33 -13.25 7.42
N ILE A 530 6.48 -14.57 7.42
CA ILE A 530 5.39 -15.53 7.23
C ILE A 530 4.72 -15.74 8.58
N GLY A 531 3.51 -15.22 8.74
CA GLY A 531 2.75 -15.29 9.99
C GLY A 531 2.17 -13.95 10.43
N LEU A 532 1.08 -14.02 11.20
CA LEU A 532 0.41 -12.86 11.80
C LEU A 532 0.48 -12.87 13.34
N GLU A 533 0.98 -13.96 13.93
CA GLU A 533 0.84 -14.25 15.35
C GLU A 533 2.21 -14.32 16.04
N LYS A 534 2.27 -13.74 17.25
CA LYS A 534 3.40 -13.88 18.17
C LYS A 534 2.85 -14.37 19.50
N TRP A 535 3.16 -15.59 19.88
CA TRP A 535 2.61 -16.22 21.09
C TRP A 535 3.72 -16.60 22.04
N THR A 536 3.39 -16.69 23.32
CA THR A 536 4.24 -17.32 24.32
C THR A 536 4.16 -18.84 24.22
N PHE A 537 5.20 -19.54 24.70
CA PHE A 537 5.17 -21.00 24.74
C PHE A 537 4.08 -21.55 25.67
N GLN A 538 3.78 -20.84 26.75
CA GLN A 538 2.68 -21.21 27.65
C GLN A 538 1.32 -21.09 26.95
N GLU A 539 1.04 -19.98 26.25
CA GLU A 539 -0.21 -19.81 25.49
C GLU A 539 -0.39 -20.92 24.45
N MET A 540 0.69 -21.31 23.76
CA MET A 540 0.66 -22.44 22.81
C MET A 540 0.26 -23.76 23.49
N LEU A 541 0.84 -24.07 24.66
CA LEU A 541 0.51 -25.30 25.40
C LEU A 541 -0.90 -25.27 26.00
N ASP A 542 -1.37 -24.11 26.44
CA ASP A 542 -2.72 -23.92 26.98
C ASP A 542 -3.77 -24.16 25.89
N VAL A 543 -3.60 -23.55 24.72
CA VAL A 543 -4.48 -23.76 23.56
C VAL A 543 -4.42 -25.21 23.08
N TRP A 544 -3.24 -25.82 23.07
CA TRP A 544 -3.10 -27.25 22.79
C TRP A 544 -3.89 -28.11 23.78
N SER A 545 -3.83 -27.78 25.07
CA SER A 545 -4.56 -28.49 26.12
C SER A 545 -6.07 -28.35 25.97
N GLU A 546 -6.54 -27.14 25.66
CA GLU A 546 -7.94 -26.84 25.39
C GLU A 546 -8.48 -27.67 24.21
N ILE A 547 -7.76 -27.67 23.07
CA ILE A 547 -8.19 -28.36 21.85
C ILE A 547 -8.18 -29.87 22.03
N THR A 548 -7.13 -30.42 22.63
CA THR A 548 -6.94 -31.87 22.76
C THR A 548 -7.72 -32.47 23.94
N GLY A 549 -8.06 -31.66 24.93
CA GLY A 549 -8.62 -32.12 26.21
C GLY A 549 -7.57 -32.76 27.13
N LYS A 550 -6.28 -32.66 26.79
CA LYS A 550 -5.16 -33.24 27.54
C LYS A 550 -4.52 -32.18 28.42
N LYS A 551 -4.07 -32.56 29.62
CA LYS A 551 -3.47 -31.62 30.56
C LYS A 551 -1.98 -31.40 30.24
N GLY A 552 -1.67 -30.33 29.52
CA GLY A 552 -0.30 -29.90 29.28
C GLY A 552 0.39 -29.37 30.54
N VAL A 553 1.67 -29.71 30.72
CA VAL A 553 2.54 -29.17 31.78
C VAL A 553 3.83 -28.69 31.13
N PHE A 554 4.06 -27.38 31.18
CA PHE A 554 5.30 -26.77 30.69
C PHE A 554 6.39 -26.88 31.75
N ILE A 555 7.59 -27.30 31.35
CA ILE A 555 8.76 -27.34 32.21
C ILE A 555 9.91 -26.62 31.51
N GLU A 556 10.31 -25.48 32.09
CA GLU A 556 11.53 -24.78 31.67
C GLU A 556 12.76 -25.63 32.05
N THR A 557 13.71 -25.72 31.11
CA THR A 557 14.99 -26.42 31.29
C THR A 557 16.15 -25.51 30.89
N THR A 558 17.39 -25.92 31.16
CA THR A 558 18.57 -25.24 30.62
C THR A 558 18.91 -25.79 29.24
N ILE A 559 19.55 -24.99 28.38
CA ILE A 559 20.07 -25.45 27.09
C ILE A 559 21.01 -26.64 27.27
N ASP A 560 21.86 -26.63 28.30
CA ASP A 560 22.81 -27.72 28.56
C ASP A 560 22.09 -29.04 28.87
N ALA A 561 21.11 -29.03 29.78
CA ALA A 561 20.33 -30.23 30.13
C ALA A 561 19.50 -30.73 28.93
N TRP A 562 18.95 -29.81 28.14
CA TRP A 562 18.17 -30.18 26.96
C TRP A 562 19.06 -30.68 25.81
N THR A 563 20.30 -30.18 25.71
CA THR A 563 21.34 -30.70 24.81
C THR A 563 21.80 -32.10 25.24
N GLU A 564 21.94 -32.37 26.53
CA GLU A 564 22.24 -33.72 27.03
C GLU A 564 21.13 -34.72 26.66
N LEU A 565 19.87 -34.28 26.72
CA LEU A 565 18.72 -35.12 26.39
C LEU A 565 18.57 -35.40 24.88
N TRP A 566 18.76 -34.38 24.04
CA TRP A 566 18.43 -34.44 22.61
C TRP A 566 19.63 -34.30 21.67
N GLY A 567 20.84 -34.20 22.21
CA GLY A 567 22.07 -34.04 21.45
C GLY A 567 22.16 -32.72 20.67
N PRO A 568 22.88 -32.70 19.54
CA PRO A 568 23.07 -31.49 18.73
C PRO A 568 21.77 -30.83 18.25
N ALA A 569 20.72 -31.60 17.99
CA ALA A 569 19.42 -31.05 17.59
C ALA A 569 18.75 -30.27 18.73
N GLY A 570 18.92 -30.75 19.97
CA GLY A 570 18.52 -30.02 21.17
C GLY A 570 19.32 -28.72 21.32
N ASN A 571 20.63 -28.77 21.15
CA ASN A 571 21.44 -27.56 21.23
C ASN A 571 20.98 -26.49 20.22
N GLU A 572 20.79 -26.89 18.96
CA GLU A 572 20.41 -25.98 17.89
C GLU A 572 19.07 -25.27 18.16
N LEU A 573 18.04 -26.03 18.57
CA LEU A 573 16.74 -25.43 18.88
C LEU A 573 16.74 -24.62 20.17
N GLY A 574 17.54 -25.00 21.17
CA GLY A 574 17.70 -24.19 22.37
C GLY A 574 18.27 -22.81 22.04
N LEU A 575 19.24 -22.76 21.12
CA LEU A 575 19.78 -21.50 20.61
C LEU A 575 18.74 -20.70 19.82
N GLN A 576 17.88 -21.34 19.03
CA GLN A 576 16.76 -20.68 18.34
C GLN A 576 15.75 -20.07 19.32
N PHE A 577 15.36 -20.79 20.37
CA PHE A 577 14.45 -20.24 21.38
C PHE A 577 15.09 -19.08 22.12
N LYS A 578 16.40 -19.17 22.41
CA LYS A 578 17.15 -18.06 22.98
C LYS A 578 17.21 -16.84 22.05
N PHE A 579 17.34 -17.06 20.75
CA PHE A 579 17.23 -16.00 19.74
C PHE A 579 15.86 -15.31 19.85
N GLY A 580 14.78 -16.09 19.94
CA GLY A 580 13.42 -15.57 20.09
C GLY A 580 13.24 -14.67 21.31
N GLU A 581 13.73 -15.11 22.47
CA GLU A 581 13.74 -14.32 23.71
C GLU A 581 14.44 -12.97 23.56
N MET A 582 15.55 -12.95 22.81
CA MET A 582 16.35 -11.73 22.61
C MET A 582 15.79 -10.83 21.49
N CYS A 583 14.75 -11.28 20.79
CA CYS A 583 14.14 -10.56 19.66
C CYS A 583 12.83 -9.85 20.02
N ASP A 584 12.45 -9.73 21.29
CA ASP A 584 11.26 -8.97 21.72
C ASP A 584 11.63 -7.53 22.16
N PRO A 585 11.09 -6.46 21.54
CA PRO A 585 10.10 -6.48 20.45
C PRO A 585 10.68 -6.93 19.11
N TRP A 586 9.89 -7.75 18.40
CA TRP A 586 10.18 -8.19 17.05
C TRP A 586 9.97 -7.01 16.08
N GLU A 587 10.98 -6.16 15.98
CA GLU A 587 11.01 -4.97 15.13
C GLU A 587 11.16 -5.33 13.65
N VAL A 588 10.43 -4.58 12.83
CA VAL A 588 10.39 -4.66 11.38
C VAL A 588 10.89 -3.30 10.88
N ASP A 589 11.95 -3.29 10.08
CA ASP A 589 12.49 -2.08 9.48
C ASP A 589 11.99 -1.88 8.04
N ASP A 590 12.46 -0.83 7.39
CA ASP A 590 12.13 -0.45 6.02
C ASP A 590 12.54 -1.50 4.97
N LYS A 591 13.33 -2.51 5.34
CA LYS A 591 13.70 -3.62 4.44
C LYS A 591 12.60 -4.67 4.36
N PHE A 592 11.58 -4.60 5.18
CA PHE A 592 10.46 -5.53 5.14
C PHE A 592 9.28 -4.96 4.36
N ILE A 593 8.48 -5.87 3.81
CA ILE A 593 7.15 -5.60 3.28
C ILE A 593 6.13 -6.24 4.21
N SER A 594 5.19 -5.44 4.71
CA SER A 594 4.19 -5.88 5.68
C SER A 594 3.11 -6.76 5.05
N PRO A 595 2.39 -7.58 5.85
CA PRO A 595 1.21 -8.31 5.36
C PRO A 595 0.15 -7.39 4.75
N LYS A 596 0.00 -6.15 5.26
CA LYS A 596 -0.92 -5.14 4.70
C LYS A 596 -0.48 -4.70 3.31
N GLU A 597 0.80 -4.39 3.12
CA GLU A 597 1.35 -3.99 1.81
C GLU A 597 1.26 -5.12 0.78
N LEU A 598 1.47 -6.37 1.23
CA LEU A 598 1.25 -7.58 0.43
C LEU A 598 -0.23 -7.89 0.18
N SER A 599 -1.18 -7.17 0.80
CA SER A 599 -2.61 -7.47 0.71
C SER A 599 -2.95 -8.90 1.17
N ILE A 600 -2.31 -9.38 2.24
CA ILE A 600 -2.63 -10.66 2.87
C ILE A 600 -4.02 -10.57 3.50
N ASP A 601 -4.95 -11.43 3.06
CA ASP A 601 -6.24 -11.59 3.70
C ASP A 601 -6.09 -12.43 4.97
N ALA A 602 -6.29 -11.82 6.13
CA ALA A 602 -6.18 -12.49 7.42
C ALA A 602 -7.16 -13.67 7.56
N ASN A 603 -8.26 -13.70 6.79
CA ASN A 603 -9.23 -14.80 6.82
C ASN A 603 -8.74 -16.06 6.10
N GLU A 604 -7.77 -15.95 5.19
CA GLU A 604 -7.16 -17.11 4.54
C GLU A 604 -6.02 -17.71 5.37
N VAL A 605 -5.42 -16.92 6.29
CA VAL A 605 -4.28 -17.33 7.10
C VAL A 605 -4.75 -18.27 8.21
N VAL A 606 -4.16 -19.47 8.27
CA VAL A 606 -4.44 -20.42 9.35
C VAL A 606 -3.41 -20.22 10.46
N GLY A 607 -3.87 -19.66 11.58
CA GLY A 607 -3.06 -19.44 12.78
C GLY A 607 -2.76 -20.71 13.59
N PHE A 608 -2.18 -20.54 14.77
CA PHE A 608 -1.80 -21.64 15.67
C PHE A 608 -2.99 -22.54 16.01
N ARG A 609 -4.10 -21.96 16.49
CA ARG A 609 -5.31 -22.69 16.90
C ARG A 609 -5.82 -23.59 15.78
N GLY A 610 -6.05 -23.03 14.59
CA GLY A 610 -6.54 -23.80 13.44
C GLY A 610 -5.58 -24.92 13.03
N THR A 611 -4.27 -24.68 13.17
CA THR A 611 -3.26 -25.71 12.90
C THR A 611 -3.35 -26.87 13.91
N ILE A 612 -3.45 -26.56 15.21
CA ILE A 612 -3.56 -27.59 16.25
C ILE A 612 -4.90 -28.35 16.15
N GLU A 613 -6.00 -27.68 15.82
CA GLU A 613 -7.29 -28.32 15.54
C GLU A 613 -7.18 -29.34 14.41
N GLY A 614 -6.54 -28.97 13.30
CA GLY A 614 -6.29 -29.87 12.16
C GLY A 614 -5.39 -31.07 12.52
N LEU A 615 -4.52 -30.93 13.52
CA LEU A 615 -3.60 -31.97 13.98
C LEU A 615 -4.13 -32.76 15.19
N LYS A 616 -5.32 -32.45 15.70
CA LYS A 616 -5.86 -33.04 16.94
C LYS A 616 -5.78 -34.57 16.98
N GLY A 617 -6.04 -35.23 15.84
CA GLY A 617 -6.02 -36.70 15.72
C GLY A 617 -4.63 -37.35 15.84
N LEU A 618 -3.55 -36.56 15.87
CA LEU A 618 -2.16 -37.04 15.95
C LEU A 618 -1.56 -36.92 17.35
N PHE A 619 -2.28 -36.29 18.28
CA PHE A 619 -1.81 -36.01 19.63
C PHE A 619 -2.15 -37.08 20.64
#